data_AF-A0A359BLG3-F1
#
_entry.id   AF-A0A359BLG3-F1
#
_cell.length_a   1.000
_cell.length_b   1.000
_cell.length_c   1.000
_cell.angle_alpha   90.00
_cell.angle_beta   90.00
_cell.angle_gamma   90.00
#
_symmetry.space_group_name_H-M   'P 1'
#
loop_
_entity.id
_entity.type
_entity.pdbx_description
1 polymer ?
#
loop_
_entity_poly.entity_id
_entity_poly.type
_entity_poly.pdbx_seq_one_letter_code
_entity_poly.pdbx_strand_id
1 'polypeptide(L)'
;MVPITFSPISTLKRLFSRKATKLVPKEIPQAENKVMPLQTEFKSTKELFQYAKSRCLEGIHNSQPYEHAVIVDTKKNRVIAEYKGDANSCRMNDLPYLDLDEKNTTIFHGHPVSYPLSTADLNTLIESKVSCNIAINPDGEFSLAYKRNDFQPKKSKKAFKEFSMNTAEEAYTLKNRHDEYKLLLDYNLRTDSHKMGLRYVTNYNAFVANKKYSS
;
A
#
# COMPACT_ATOMS: atom_id res chain seq x y z
N MET A 1 -33.41 -52.09 -45.82
CA MET A 1 -33.04 -50.65 -45.75
C MET A 1 -34.31 -49.84 -45.70
N VAL A 2 -34.59 -49.19 -44.57
CA VAL A 2 -35.68 -48.23 -44.34
C VAL A 2 -35.09 -47.14 -43.42
N PRO A 3 -35.35 -45.83 -43.65
CA PRO A 3 -34.50 -44.75 -43.17
C PRO A 3 -34.82 -44.29 -41.74
N ILE A 4 -33.79 -43.88 -41.02
CA ILE A 4 -33.89 -43.13 -39.75
C ILE A 4 -34.38 -41.72 -40.07
N THR A 5 -35.56 -41.36 -39.55
CA THR A 5 -36.08 -39.99 -39.60
C THR A 5 -35.71 -39.29 -38.29
N PHE A 6 -34.94 -38.20 -38.40
CA PHE A 6 -34.67 -37.30 -37.28
C PHE A 6 -35.90 -36.40 -37.07
N SER A 7 -36.47 -36.45 -35.87
CA SER A 7 -37.50 -35.52 -35.43
C SER A 7 -36.85 -34.18 -35.05
N PRO A 8 -37.32 -33.03 -35.57
CA PRO A 8 -36.74 -31.74 -35.24
C PRO A 8 -37.14 -31.35 -33.81
N ILE A 9 -36.14 -31.12 -32.96
CA ILE A 9 -36.29 -30.47 -31.65
C ILE A 9 -36.80 -29.04 -31.92
N SER A 10 -38.11 -28.89 -31.87
CA SER A 10 -38.76 -27.61 -31.64
C SER A 10 -38.78 -27.35 -30.14
N THR A 11 -38.65 -26.07 -29.77
CA THR A 11 -38.90 -25.51 -28.43
C THR A 11 -37.67 -25.32 -27.53
N LEU A 12 -36.76 -24.43 -27.94
CA LEU A 12 -35.95 -23.62 -27.01
C LEU A 12 -35.82 -22.19 -27.55
N LYS A 13 -36.96 -21.49 -27.66
CA LYS A 13 -37.01 -20.03 -27.81
C LYS A 13 -37.79 -19.44 -26.65
N ARG A 14 -37.11 -19.23 -25.51
CA ARG A 14 -37.46 -18.17 -24.56
C ARG A 14 -36.39 -18.07 -23.48
N LEU A 15 -35.84 -16.85 -23.35
CA LEU A 15 -35.20 -16.24 -22.18
C LEU A 15 -33.83 -15.60 -22.46
N PHE A 16 -33.76 -14.70 -23.44
CA PHE A 16 -32.74 -13.63 -23.41
C PHE A 16 -33.37 -12.29 -23.77
N SER A 17 -34.16 -11.78 -22.82
CA SER A 17 -34.53 -10.36 -22.75
C SER A 17 -33.99 -9.83 -21.42
N ARG A 18 -32.66 -9.78 -21.27
CA ARG A 18 -32.07 -8.91 -20.26
C ARG A 18 -31.89 -7.55 -20.92
N LYS A 19 -32.77 -6.60 -20.58
CA LYS A 19 -32.55 -5.18 -20.87
C LYS A 19 -31.14 -4.86 -20.41
N ALA A 20 -30.27 -4.42 -21.33
CA ALA A 20 -28.96 -3.91 -20.98
C ALA A 20 -29.19 -2.67 -20.10
N THR A 21 -29.00 -2.82 -18.79
CA THR A 21 -28.99 -1.69 -17.88
C THR A 21 -27.82 -0.83 -18.31
N LYS A 22 -28.11 0.37 -18.83
CA LYS A 22 -27.09 1.34 -19.22
C LYS A 22 -26.27 1.63 -17.97
N LEU A 23 -25.04 1.09 -17.90
CA LEU A 23 -24.11 1.34 -16.81
C LEU A 23 -23.86 2.84 -16.82
N VAL A 24 -24.43 3.55 -15.85
CA VAL A 24 -24.09 4.95 -15.60
C VAL A 24 -22.63 4.94 -15.12
N PRO A 25 -21.71 5.65 -15.80
CA PRO A 25 -20.33 5.74 -15.33
C PRO A 25 -20.35 6.26 -13.90
N LYS A 26 -19.85 5.46 -12.96
CA LYS A 26 -19.69 5.89 -11.59
C LYS A 26 -18.60 6.96 -11.59
N GLU A 27 -18.91 8.17 -11.12
CA GLU A 27 -17.90 9.22 -10.97
C GLU A 27 -16.74 8.67 -10.12
N ILE A 28 -15.53 8.78 -10.65
CA ILE A 28 -14.33 8.39 -9.93
C ILE A 28 -14.13 9.47 -8.85
N PRO A 29 -14.06 9.12 -7.56
CA PRO A 29 -13.78 10.09 -6.51
C PRO A 29 -12.49 10.82 -6.84
N GLN A 30 -12.52 12.15 -6.94
CA GLN A 30 -11.30 12.93 -6.99
C GLN A 30 -10.65 12.87 -5.59
N ALA A 31 -9.38 12.49 -5.54
CA ALA A 31 -8.63 12.54 -4.30
C ALA A 31 -8.24 14.00 -4.01
N GLU A 32 -8.87 14.60 -3.00
CA GLU A 32 -8.61 15.99 -2.53
C GLU A 32 -7.12 16.24 -2.23
N ASN A 33 -6.40 15.16 -1.88
CA ASN A 33 -5.01 15.18 -1.46
C ASN A 33 -4.02 14.94 -2.59
N LYS A 34 -4.49 14.67 -3.82
CA LYS A 34 -3.62 14.36 -4.96
C LYS A 34 -2.96 15.62 -5.48
N VAL A 35 -1.64 15.56 -5.68
CA VAL A 35 -0.87 16.67 -6.21
C VAL A 35 -0.18 16.28 -7.51
N MET A 36 0.13 17.28 -8.33
CA MET A 36 0.88 17.06 -9.57
C MET A 36 2.35 16.76 -9.24
N PRO A 37 2.92 15.65 -9.76
CA PRO A 37 4.36 15.40 -9.62
C PRO A 37 5.19 16.51 -10.25
N LEU A 38 6.33 16.85 -9.63
CA LEU A 38 7.28 17.80 -10.20
C LEU A 38 8.02 17.20 -11.41
N GLN A 39 8.24 15.89 -11.39
CA GLN A 39 8.82 15.13 -12.48
C GLN A 39 8.14 13.77 -12.56
N THR A 40 7.77 13.36 -13.77
CA THR A 40 7.02 12.12 -14.01
C THR A 40 7.88 11.00 -14.54
N GLU A 41 8.93 11.27 -15.32
CA GLU A 41 9.75 10.23 -15.98
C GLU A 41 11.23 10.33 -15.60
N PHE A 42 11.91 9.18 -15.52
CA PHE A 42 13.29 9.06 -15.02
C PHE A 42 14.09 8.08 -15.88
N LYS A 43 15.41 8.29 -15.97
CA LYS A 43 16.28 7.43 -16.81
C LYS A 43 16.57 6.09 -16.16
N SER A 44 16.45 6.01 -14.85
CA SER A 44 16.71 4.79 -14.09
C SER A 44 15.82 4.68 -12.85
N THR A 45 15.65 3.45 -12.36
CA THR A 45 14.93 3.19 -11.10
C THR A 45 15.62 3.85 -9.91
N LYS A 46 16.95 3.99 -9.96
CA LYS A 46 17.73 4.68 -8.93
C LYS A 46 17.34 6.16 -8.84
N GLU A 47 17.28 6.86 -9.97
CA GLU A 47 16.84 8.27 -10.03
C GLU A 47 15.39 8.41 -9.56
N LEU A 48 14.50 7.52 -10.01
CA LEU A 48 13.10 7.49 -9.58
C LEU A 48 12.96 7.32 -8.05
N PHE A 49 13.74 6.43 -7.45
CA PHE A 49 13.72 6.20 -6.00
C PHE A 49 14.33 7.37 -5.23
N GLN A 50 15.38 8.00 -5.75
CA GLN A 50 15.94 9.22 -5.18
C GLN A 50 14.92 10.35 -5.19
N TYR A 51 14.21 10.53 -6.31
CA TYR A 51 13.11 11.49 -6.41
C TYR A 51 12.03 11.20 -5.37
N ALA A 52 11.46 9.98 -5.35
CA ALA A 52 10.38 9.61 -4.44
C ALA A 52 10.78 9.82 -2.97
N LYS A 53 12.00 9.39 -2.58
CA LYS A 53 12.54 9.63 -1.24
C LYS A 53 12.66 11.12 -0.93
N SER A 54 13.14 11.92 -1.87
CA SER A 54 13.34 13.37 -1.66
C SER A 54 12.00 14.09 -1.46
N ARG A 55 10.96 13.70 -2.21
CA ARG A 55 9.59 14.22 -2.04
C ARG A 55 9.03 13.88 -0.66
N CYS A 56 9.23 12.65 -0.18
CA CYS A 56 8.85 12.27 1.19
C CYS A 56 9.57 13.11 2.25
N LEU A 57 10.89 13.28 2.12
CA LEU A 57 11.69 14.08 3.07
C LEU A 57 11.34 15.58 3.05
N GLU A 58 10.97 16.13 1.88
CA GLU A 58 10.48 17.51 1.77
C GLU A 58 9.21 17.74 2.60
N GLY A 59 8.27 16.79 2.57
CA GLY A 59 7.06 16.86 3.41
C GLY A 59 7.37 16.74 4.90
N ILE A 60 8.27 15.83 5.27
CA ILE A 60 8.69 15.61 6.66
C ILE A 60 9.42 16.82 7.24
N HIS A 61 10.29 17.48 6.46
CA HIS A 61 11.10 18.61 6.91
C HIS A 61 10.47 19.99 6.60
N ASN A 62 9.21 20.02 6.19
CA ASN A 62 8.50 21.27 6.00
C ASN A 62 8.35 22.02 7.33
N SER A 63 8.22 23.36 7.29
CA SER A 63 7.90 24.16 8.48
C SER A 63 6.59 23.74 9.16
N GLN A 64 5.67 23.16 8.39
CA GLN A 64 4.49 22.45 8.87
C GLN A 64 4.57 21.02 8.33
N PRO A 65 5.18 20.08 9.06
CA PRO A 65 5.41 18.71 8.57
C PRO A 65 4.11 18.01 8.17
N TYR A 66 4.15 17.27 7.06
CA TYR A 66 3.00 16.53 6.53
C TYR A 66 3.42 15.20 5.89
N GLU A 67 2.50 14.24 5.84
CA GLU A 67 2.69 12.98 5.14
C GLU A 67 2.68 13.17 3.63
N HIS A 68 3.69 12.65 2.93
CA HIS A 68 3.76 12.69 1.47
C HIS A 68 3.94 11.28 0.93
N ALA A 69 2.99 10.84 0.11
CA ALA A 69 3.06 9.55 -0.57
C ALA A 69 3.36 9.72 -2.06
N VAL A 70 4.29 8.91 -2.58
CA VAL A 70 4.67 8.87 -4.00
C VAL A 70 4.51 7.45 -4.51
N ILE A 71 3.68 7.28 -5.53
CA ILE A 71 3.45 5.99 -6.18
C ILE A 71 4.26 5.94 -7.46
N VAL A 72 5.06 4.89 -7.65
CA VAL A 72 5.97 4.77 -8.78
C VAL A 72 5.83 3.44 -9.51
N ASP A 73 6.05 3.46 -10.81
CA ASP A 73 6.17 2.29 -11.70
C ASP A 73 7.66 2.08 -12.00
N THR A 74 8.25 1.03 -11.45
CA THR A 74 9.67 0.70 -11.58
C THR A 74 10.02 0.08 -12.92
N LYS A 75 9.04 -0.44 -13.66
CA LYS A 75 9.26 -1.00 -15.00
C LYS A 75 9.40 0.11 -16.04
N LYS A 76 8.59 1.16 -15.90
CA LYS A 76 8.60 2.33 -16.80
C LYS A 76 9.42 3.50 -16.25
N ASN A 77 10.00 3.37 -15.05
CA ASN A 77 10.72 4.42 -14.34
C ASN A 77 9.95 5.74 -14.29
N ARG A 78 8.70 5.70 -13.84
CA ARG A 78 7.83 6.87 -13.77
C ARG A 78 7.05 7.00 -12.47
N VAL A 79 6.69 8.22 -12.12
CA VAL A 79 5.73 8.52 -11.05
C VAL A 79 4.32 8.38 -11.61
N ILE A 80 3.48 7.62 -10.91
CA ILE A 80 2.06 7.40 -11.25
C ILE A 80 1.21 8.49 -10.59
N ALA A 81 1.47 8.79 -9.33
CA ALA A 81 0.71 9.76 -8.54
C ALA A 81 1.50 10.22 -7.31
N GLU A 82 1.18 11.43 -6.83
CA GLU A 82 1.64 11.97 -5.56
C GLU A 82 0.46 12.44 -4.72
N TYR A 83 0.58 12.32 -3.41
CA TYR A 83 -0.45 12.72 -2.45
C TYR A 83 0.19 13.45 -1.26
N LYS A 84 -0.50 14.48 -0.78
CA LYS A 84 -0.17 15.20 0.45
C LYS A 84 -1.27 15.04 1.47
N GLY A 85 -0.89 14.61 2.66
CA GLY A 85 -1.77 14.47 3.82
C GLY A 85 -1.62 15.62 4.81
N ASP A 86 -2.04 15.34 6.03
CA ASP A 86 -1.66 16.11 7.23
C ASP A 86 -0.47 15.43 7.95
N ALA A 87 -0.15 15.85 9.17
CA ALA A 87 0.97 15.29 9.93
C ALA A 87 0.82 13.81 10.33
N ASN A 88 -0.39 13.24 10.23
CA ASN A 88 -0.75 11.91 10.74
C ASN A 88 -1.46 11.02 9.72
N SER A 89 -1.91 11.55 8.58
CA SER A 89 -2.62 10.77 7.57
C SER A 89 -2.53 11.32 6.14
N CYS A 90 -2.23 10.43 5.21
CA CYS A 90 -2.27 10.65 3.77
C CYS A 90 -3.21 9.63 3.09
N ARG A 91 -4.42 10.09 2.73
CA ARG A 91 -5.43 9.26 2.08
C ARG A 91 -5.26 9.22 0.56
N MET A 92 -5.21 8.01 -0.02
CA MET A 92 -5.10 7.74 -1.45
C MET A 92 -6.40 7.13 -2.01
N ASN A 93 -7.50 7.89 -1.96
CA ASN A 93 -8.85 7.36 -2.24
C ASN A 93 -9.05 6.86 -3.69
N ASP A 94 -8.27 7.38 -4.65
CA ASP A 94 -8.34 6.98 -6.04
C ASP A 94 -7.39 5.82 -6.40
N LEU A 95 -6.62 5.29 -5.43
CA LEU A 95 -5.68 4.18 -5.63
C LEU A 95 -6.29 2.96 -6.38
N PRO A 96 -7.54 2.52 -6.08
CA PRO A 96 -8.16 1.40 -6.81
C PRO A 96 -8.42 1.66 -8.29
N TYR A 97 -8.42 2.94 -8.71
CA TYR A 97 -8.69 3.38 -10.09
C TYR A 97 -7.42 3.69 -10.88
N LEU A 98 -6.25 3.66 -10.24
CA LEU A 98 -4.96 3.82 -10.92
C LEU A 98 -4.61 2.56 -11.71
N ASP A 99 -3.94 2.76 -12.85
CA ASP A 99 -3.34 1.67 -13.63
C ASP A 99 -2.04 1.20 -12.97
N LEU A 100 -2.18 0.25 -12.03
CA LEU A 100 -1.08 -0.30 -11.24
C LEU A 100 -0.65 -1.68 -11.76
N ASP A 101 0.66 -1.85 -11.95
CA ASP A 101 1.30 -3.13 -12.23
C ASP A 101 1.62 -3.86 -10.90
N GLU A 102 1.08 -5.07 -10.74
CA GLU A 102 1.19 -5.86 -9.50
C GLU A 102 2.60 -6.27 -9.10
N LYS A 103 3.57 -6.19 -10.02
CA LYS A 103 4.97 -6.55 -9.80
C LYS A 103 5.86 -5.32 -9.68
N ASN A 104 5.49 -4.24 -10.36
CA ASN A 104 6.37 -3.09 -10.58
C ASN A 104 5.89 -1.80 -9.90
N THR A 105 4.80 -1.84 -9.14
CA THR A 105 4.30 -0.65 -8.42
C THR A 105 4.84 -0.59 -7.00
N THR A 106 5.57 0.49 -6.67
CA THR A 106 6.05 0.76 -5.31
C THR A 106 5.44 2.04 -4.78
N ILE A 107 5.06 2.05 -3.49
CA ILE A 107 4.68 3.27 -2.77
C ILE A 107 5.85 3.67 -1.86
N PHE A 108 6.20 4.94 -1.90
CA PHE A 108 7.02 5.61 -0.88
C PHE A 108 6.09 6.47 -0.03
N HIS A 109 6.22 6.38 1.29
CA HIS A 109 5.38 7.11 2.23
C HIS A 109 6.24 7.77 3.31
N GLY A 110 6.25 9.10 3.35
CA GLY A 110 6.97 9.87 4.36
C GLY A 110 6.12 10.06 5.62
N HIS A 111 6.63 9.62 6.77
CA HIS A 111 5.98 9.73 8.08
C HIS A 111 6.67 10.79 8.95
N PRO A 112 6.07 11.99 9.15
CA PRO A 112 6.65 13.03 10.00
C PRO A 112 6.88 12.58 11.46
N VAL A 113 6.06 11.67 11.95
CA VAL A 113 6.07 11.19 13.34
C VAL A 113 6.90 9.91 13.56
N SER A 114 7.73 9.55 12.57
CA SER A 114 8.70 8.44 12.62
C SER A 114 8.09 7.06 12.95
N TYR A 115 7.09 6.60 12.20
CA TYR A 115 6.67 5.21 12.31
C TYR A 115 7.47 4.33 11.34
N PRO A 116 7.76 3.05 11.68
CA PRO A 116 7.97 2.03 10.66
C PRO A 116 6.68 1.91 9.82
N LEU A 117 6.60 0.93 8.91
CA LEU A 117 5.36 0.71 8.15
C LEU A 117 4.15 0.60 9.07
N SER A 118 3.19 1.52 8.93
CA SER A 118 1.96 1.52 9.72
C SER A 118 1.07 0.34 9.35
N THR A 119 0.09 0.01 10.20
CA THR A 119 -0.95 -0.97 9.82
C THR A 119 -1.73 -0.51 8.58
N ALA A 120 -1.90 0.80 8.37
CA ALA A 120 -2.53 1.36 7.17
C ALA A 120 -1.67 1.15 5.91
N ASP A 121 -0.35 1.26 6.02
CA ASP A 121 0.60 0.98 4.94
C ASP A 121 0.52 -0.48 4.50
N LEU A 122 0.46 -1.40 5.46
CA LEU A 122 0.33 -2.84 5.23
C LEU A 122 -1.03 -3.19 4.64
N ASN A 123 -2.10 -2.59 5.15
CA ASN A 123 -3.45 -2.77 4.61
C ASN A 123 -3.48 -2.33 3.14
N THR A 124 -2.90 -1.16 2.82
CA THR A 124 -2.78 -0.66 1.46
C THR A 124 -2.01 -1.65 0.57
N LEU A 125 -0.87 -2.17 1.04
CA LEU A 125 -0.09 -3.16 0.32
C LEU A 125 -0.92 -4.42 0.04
N ILE A 126 -1.62 -4.96 1.05
CA ILE A 126 -2.34 -6.23 0.97
C ILE A 126 -3.62 -6.15 0.12
N GLU A 127 -4.34 -5.03 0.21
CA GLU A 127 -5.62 -4.82 -0.47
C GLU A 127 -5.48 -4.35 -1.92
N SER A 128 -4.36 -3.72 -2.27
CA SER A 128 -4.14 -3.13 -3.60
C SER A 128 -3.27 -4.01 -4.52
N LYS A 129 -3.05 -3.53 -5.75
CA LYS A 129 -2.07 -4.08 -6.70
C LYS A 129 -0.64 -3.55 -6.45
N VAL A 130 -0.35 -2.88 -5.34
CA VAL A 130 1.02 -2.46 -5.03
C VAL A 130 1.88 -3.67 -4.69
N SER A 131 3.12 -3.71 -5.18
CA SER A 131 4.05 -4.82 -4.91
C SER A 131 4.93 -4.57 -3.69
N CYS A 132 5.24 -3.30 -3.41
CA CYS A 132 6.11 -2.86 -2.33
C CYS A 132 5.61 -1.54 -1.71
N ASN A 133 5.69 -1.43 -0.39
CA ASN A 133 5.48 -0.18 0.33
C ASN A 133 6.72 0.14 1.17
N ILE A 134 7.20 1.38 1.12
CA ILE A 134 8.40 1.88 1.78
C ILE A 134 8.00 3.10 2.62
N ALA A 135 8.05 2.95 3.94
CA ALA A 135 7.93 4.05 4.88
C ALA A 135 9.29 4.71 5.11
N ILE A 136 9.34 6.04 5.16
CA ILE A 136 10.54 6.85 5.41
C ILE A 136 10.31 7.74 6.65
N ASN A 137 11.28 7.79 7.56
CA ASN A 137 11.25 8.65 8.75
C ASN A 137 12.05 9.97 8.54
N PRO A 138 12.02 10.91 9.50
CA PRO A 138 12.78 12.17 9.44
C PRO A 138 14.29 11.99 9.35
N ASP A 139 14.85 10.90 9.86
CA ASP A 139 16.29 10.61 9.75
C ASP A 139 16.66 9.99 8.38
N GLY A 140 15.66 9.78 7.52
CA GLY A 140 15.83 9.15 6.21
C GLY A 140 16.07 7.63 6.27
N GLU A 141 15.84 7.02 7.43
CA GLU A 141 15.72 5.57 7.60
C GLU A 141 14.41 5.08 6.98
N PHE A 142 14.35 3.79 6.68
CA PHE A 142 13.23 3.16 6.01
C PHE A 142 12.82 1.85 6.64
N SER A 143 11.53 1.56 6.49
CA SER A 143 10.95 0.23 6.64
C SER A 143 10.21 -0.11 5.36
N LEU A 144 10.48 -1.29 4.78
CA LEU A 144 9.83 -1.75 3.57
C LEU A 144 9.22 -3.13 3.75
N ALA A 145 8.08 -3.32 3.09
CA ALA A 145 7.41 -4.60 2.98
C ALA A 145 7.06 -4.83 1.51
N TYR A 146 7.33 -6.04 1.04
CA TYR A 146 6.99 -6.43 -0.33
C TYR A 146 6.32 -7.79 -0.38
N LYS A 147 5.44 -7.96 -1.37
CA LYS A 147 4.75 -9.21 -1.63
C LYS A 147 5.73 -10.25 -2.13
N ARG A 148 5.69 -11.45 -1.53
CA ARG A 148 6.47 -12.59 -2.02
C ARG A 148 5.90 -13.11 -3.34
N ASN A 149 6.70 -13.87 -4.09
CA ASN A 149 6.27 -14.52 -5.33
C ASN A 149 5.08 -15.48 -5.11
N ASP A 150 4.94 -16.03 -3.91
CA ASP A 150 3.86 -16.93 -3.49
C ASP A 150 2.75 -16.20 -2.71
N PHE A 151 2.63 -14.88 -2.84
CA PHE A 151 1.59 -14.09 -2.17
C PHE A 151 0.18 -14.58 -2.54
N GLN A 152 -0.64 -14.85 -1.52
CA GLN A 152 -2.00 -15.36 -1.68
C GLN A 152 -2.99 -14.38 -1.05
N PRO A 153 -3.67 -13.51 -1.84
CA PRO A 153 -4.46 -12.41 -1.32
C PRO A 153 -5.44 -12.82 -0.21
N LYS A 154 -6.18 -13.92 -0.39
CA LYS A 154 -7.15 -14.38 0.61
C LYS A 154 -6.50 -14.78 1.94
N LYS A 155 -5.37 -15.48 1.91
CA LYS A 155 -4.65 -15.90 3.13
C LYS A 155 -3.96 -14.72 3.80
N SER A 156 -3.32 -13.86 3.00
CA SER A 156 -2.64 -12.66 3.46
C SER A 156 -3.59 -11.70 4.18
N LYS A 157 -4.82 -11.49 3.66
CA LYS A 157 -5.86 -10.68 4.32
C LYS A 157 -6.26 -11.22 5.68
N LYS A 158 -6.44 -12.55 5.79
CA LYS A 158 -6.76 -13.19 7.07
C LYS A 158 -5.63 -13.02 8.08
N ALA A 159 -4.39 -13.33 7.68
CA ALA A 159 -3.22 -13.18 8.54
C ALA A 159 -2.99 -11.72 8.96
N PHE A 160 -3.23 -10.76 8.06
CA PHE A 160 -3.16 -9.34 8.40
C PHE A 160 -4.21 -8.91 9.41
N LYS A 161 -5.44 -9.42 9.32
CA LYS A 161 -6.47 -9.14 10.32
C LYS A 161 -6.04 -9.62 11.71
N GLU A 162 -5.48 -10.82 11.82
CA GLU A 162 -4.94 -11.37 13.07
C GLU A 162 -3.77 -10.51 13.59
N PHE A 163 -2.80 -10.19 12.73
CA PHE A 163 -1.69 -9.28 13.04
C PHE A 163 -2.17 -7.92 13.56
N SER A 164 -3.15 -7.31 12.88
CA SER A 164 -3.67 -6.00 13.22
C SER A 164 -4.43 -6.01 14.54
N MET A 165 -5.17 -7.09 14.85
CA MET A 165 -5.86 -7.23 16.13
C MET A 165 -4.86 -7.39 17.28
N ASN A 166 -3.89 -8.29 17.14
CA ASN A 166 -2.87 -8.50 18.17
C ASN A 166 -2.07 -7.22 18.44
N THR A 167 -1.65 -6.52 17.38
CA THR A 167 -0.93 -5.24 17.52
C THR A 167 -1.78 -4.17 18.20
N ALA A 168 -3.09 -4.12 17.94
CA ALA A 168 -3.99 -3.17 18.58
C ALA A 168 -4.23 -3.50 20.07
N GLU A 169 -4.38 -4.77 20.41
CA GLU A 169 -4.52 -5.25 21.80
C GLU A 169 -3.27 -4.93 22.62
N GLU A 170 -2.09 -5.22 22.08
CA GLU A 170 -0.81 -4.88 22.71
C GLU A 170 -0.64 -3.35 22.82
N ALA A 171 -0.96 -2.60 21.77
CA ALA A 171 -0.89 -1.14 21.77
C ALA A 171 -1.82 -0.49 22.80
N TYR A 172 -2.99 -1.09 23.07
CA TYR A 172 -3.91 -0.61 24.10
C TYR A 172 -3.27 -0.61 25.50
N THR A 173 -2.35 -1.53 25.76
CA THR A 173 -1.61 -1.59 27.03
C THR A 173 -0.54 -0.51 27.16
N LEU A 174 -0.13 0.10 26.03
CA LEU A 174 0.97 1.08 25.97
C LEU A 174 0.54 2.53 26.20
N LYS A 175 -0.73 2.84 26.48
CA LYS A 175 -1.30 4.17 26.84
C LYS A 175 -0.36 5.39 26.62
N ASN A 176 -0.35 5.94 25.40
CA ASN A 176 0.42 7.13 24.98
C ASN A 176 1.95 6.96 24.88
N ARG A 177 2.48 5.74 24.98
CA ARG A 177 3.92 5.44 24.78
C ARG A 177 4.20 5.19 23.29
N HIS A 178 4.16 6.26 22.49
CA HIS A 178 4.32 6.22 21.04
C HIS A 178 5.59 5.51 20.57
N ASP A 179 6.71 5.70 21.28
CA ASP A 179 7.98 5.07 20.89
C ASP A 179 8.00 3.56 21.14
N GLU A 180 7.28 3.08 22.15
CA GLU A 180 7.09 1.64 22.36
C GLU A 180 6.14 1.04 21.35
N TYR A 181 5.13 1.78 20.93
CA TYR A 181 4.28 1.35 19.82
C TYR A 181 5.09 1.17 18.53
N LYS A 182 6.04 2.06 18.24
CA LYS A 182 6.96 1.91 17.10
C LYS A 182 7.81 0.65 17.21
N LEU A 183 8.37 0.40 18.39
CA LEU A 183 9.17 -0.80 18.68
C LEU A 183 8.36 -2.09 18.51
N LEU A 184 7.14 -2.09 19.07
CA LEU A 184 6.21 -3.20 18.97
C LEU A 184 5.87 -3.51 17.51
N LEU A 185 5.54 -2.47 16.73
CA LEU A 185 5.18 -2.63 15.33
C LEU A 185 6.35 -3.16 14.50
N ASP A 186 7.57 -2.64 14.70
CA ASP A 186 8.77 -3.16 14.04
C ASP A 186 9.05 -4.62 14.42
N TYR A 187 8.93 -4.96 15.71
CA TYR A 187 9.11 -6.33 16.20
C TYR A 187 8.08 -7.28 15.58
N ASN A 188 6.79 -6.95 15.63
CA ASN A 188 5.71 -7.76 15.08
C ASN A 188 5.87 -7.91 13.55
N LEU A 189 6.36 -6.89 12.85
CA LEU A 189 6.64 -6.98 11.42
C LEU A 189 7.78 -7.95 11.10
N ARG A 190 8.85 -7.94 11.90
CA ARG A 190 9.97 -8.90 11.73
C ARG A 190 9.53 -10.33 11.98
N THR A 191 8.68 -10.56 12.99
CA THR A 191 8.24 -11.90 13.36
C THR A 191 7.13 -12.42 12.45
N ASP A 192 6.16 -11.59 12.05
CA ASP A 192 4.91 -12.07 11.47
C ASP A 192 4.68 -11.69 10.00
N SER A 193 5.50 -10.82 9.40
CA SER A 193 5.33 -10.45 7.98
C SER A 193 5.28 -11.63 7.03
N HIS A 194 6.06 -12.68 7.30
CA HIS A 194 6.08 -13.89 6.49
C HIS A 194 4.73 -14.64 6.52
N LYS A 195 3.97 -14.59 7.61
CA LYS A 195 2.63 -15.18 7.75
C LYS A 195 1.63 -14.45 6.85
N MET A 196 1.84 -13.15 6.62
CA MET A 196 1.06 -12.33 5.69
C MET A 196 1.49 -12.51 4.23
N GLY A 197 2.45 -13.39 3.93
CA GLY A 197 3.01 -13.56 2.58
C GLY A 197 3.89 -12.38 2.15
N LEU A 198 4.39 -11.61 3.11
CA LEU A 198 5.27 -10.47 2.89
C LEU A 198 6.71 -10.83 3.25
N ARG A 199 7.64 -10.03 2.75
CA ARG A 199 8.99 -9.92 3.30
C ARG A 199 9.18 -8.51 3.82
N TYR A 200 9.68 -8.40 5.04
CA TYR A 200 9.95 -7.14 5.71
C TYR A 200 11.45 -6.91 5.81
N VAL A 201 11.90 -5.71 5.44
CA VAL A 201 13.29 -5.26 5.54
C VAL A 201 13.28 -3.85 6.07
N THR A 202 14.21 -3.52 6.95
CA THR A 202 14.26 -2.20 7.56
C THR A 202 15.69 -1.90 8.01
N ASN A 203 16.07 -0.62 7.91
CA ASN A 203 17.23 -0.09 8.63
C ASN A 203 16.80 0.85 9.76
N TYR A 204 15.50 0.88 10.08
CA TYR A 204 14.93 1.63 11.18
C TYR A 204 15.58 1.17 12.49
N ASN A 205 16.33 2.06 13.11
CA ASN A 205 17.21 1.70 14.21
C ASN A 205 16.51 1.93 15.56
N ALA A 206 15.40 1.22 15.77
CA ALA A 206 14.52 1.44 16.92
C ALA A 206 15.24 1.29 18.28
N PHE A 207 16.31 0.48 18.34
CA PHE A 207 17.06 0.22 19.57
C PHE A 207 18.05 1.31 20.00
N VAL A 208 18.42 2.26 19.12
CA VAL A 208 19.44 3.28 19.46
C VAL A 208 18.82 4.49 20.17
N ALA A 209 17.53 4.76 19.97
CA ALA A 209 16.84 5.90 20.60
C ALA A 209 16.73 5.79 22.14
N ASN A 210 16.75 4.58 22.71
CA ASN A 210 16.65 4.37 24.17
C ASN A 210 17.98 4.53 24.94
N LYS A 211 19.13 4.58 24.26
CA LYS A 211 20.42 4.82 24.95
C LYS A 211 20.61 6.28 25.39
N LYS A 212 19.79 7.23 24.91
CA LYS A 212 19.83 8.63 25.35
C LYS A 212 19.05 8.92 26.63
N TYR A 213 18.29 7.96 27.15
CA TYR A 213 17.47 8.14 28.36
C TYR A 213 17.73 7.05 29.43
N SER A 214 18.81 6.27 29.27
CA SER A 214 19.23 5.24 30.24
C SER A 214 20.52 5.59 30.98
N SER A 215 20.90 6.87 31.01
CA SER A 215 22.03 7.41 31.79
C SER A 215 21.54 8.39 32.83
#